data_AF-A0A920NW62-F1
#
_entry.id   AF-A0A920NW62-F1
#
_cell.length_a   1.000
_cell.length_b   1.000
_cell.length_c   1.000
_cell.angle_alpha   90.00
_cell.angle_beta   90.00
_cell.angle_gamma   90.00
#
_symmetry.space_group_name_H-M   'P 1'
#
loop_
_entity.id
_entity.type
_entity.pdbx_description
1 polymer ?
#
loop_
_entity_poly.entity_id
_entity_poly.type
_entity_poly.pdbx_seq_one_letter_code
_entity_poly.pdbx_strand_id
1 'polypeptide(L)'
;MAHNIGHFFYNGGGDSQDTANKIANFTRDMGFPVQCIGIPKTVDNDIPFTDNCPGFGSVAKYIAISTKEAGLDVASMAETSTKVFILEVMGRHAGWIAAASGLAQEKQTDPPHIILFPEIPFNQKKMLSKVKSTIKKQGYCVIVVSEGVQDNKGNFLADAGTKDAFGHKQLGGVAPQIASIINSSLGYKYHWAVSDYLQRSARHIASQTDLEQAYSVGQAAIEFVLKGQNAVMPIIKRKNTKKYSWEIDKVSLSRVANKEKKMPRSFIKKKMVLVSRGHEKNF
;
A
#
# COMPACT_ATOMS: atom_id res chain seq x y z
N MET A 1 0.63 -28.07 29.87
CA MET A 1 0.06 -26.92 29.12
C MET A 1 -1.45 -26.93 29.31
N ALA A 2 -2.11 -25.76 29.44
CA ALA A 2 -3.55 -25.68 29.72
C ALA A 2 -4.46 -26.10 28.53
N HIS A 3 -3.99 -25.95 27.29
CA HIS A 3 -4.78 -26.18 26.07
C HIS A 3 -4.14 -27.13 25.04
N ASN A 4 -3.03 -27.78 25.39
CA ASN A 4 -2.27 -28.67 24.48
C ASN A 4 -1.93 -28.05 23.11
N ILE A 5 -1.63 -26.75 23.09
CA ILE A 5 -1.25 -26.03 21.87
C ILE A 5 0.24 -26.23 21.60
N GLY A 6 0.56 -26.98 20.55
CA GLY A 6 1.94 -27.18 20.07
C GLY A 6 2.35 -26.26 18.90
N HIS A 7 1.38 -25.59 18.27
CA HIS A 7 1.59 -24.80 17.06
C HIS A 7 0.92 -23.42 17.19
N PHE A 8 1.64 -22.38 16.80
CA PHE A 8 1.17 -20.99 16.81
C PHE A 8 1.35 -20.38 15.41
N PHE A 9 0.23 -20.12 14.73
CA PHE A 9 0.21 -19.45 13.43
C PHE A 9 -0.26 -18.02 13.62
N TYR A 10 0.57 -17.04 13.24
CA TYR A 10 0.20 -15.63 13.43
C TYR A 10 0.15 -14.87 12.12
N ASN A 11 -1.06 -14.54 11.67
CA ASN A 11 -1.32 -13.86 10.42
C ASN A 11 -1.38 -12.35 10.62
N GLY A 12 -0.38 -11.63 10.12
CA GLY A 12 -0.25 -10.22 10.42
C GLY A 12 0.91 -9.49 9.74
N GLY A 13 1.08 -8.22 10.12
CA GLY A 13 2.15 -7.34 9.66
C GLY A 13 3.48 -7.62 10.36
N GLY A 14 4.43 -6.68 10.26
CA GLY A 14 5.77 -6.78 10.87
C GLY A 14 5.73 -7.07 12.38
N ASP A 15 4.86 -6.40 13.13
CA ASP A 15 4.72 -6.60 14.59
C ASP A 15 4.24 -8.02 14.94
N SER A 16 3.42 -8.61 14.09
CA SER A 16 3.00 -10.00 14.24
C SER A 16 4.15 -10.97 14.01
N GLN A 17 5.06 -10.64 13.07
CA GLN A 17 6.27 -11.45 12.84
C GLN A 17 7.23 -11.37 14.03
N ASP A 18 7.38 -10.18 14.63
CA ASP A 18 8.15 -9.99 15.86
C ASP A 18 7.53 -10.75 17.05
N THR A 19 6.21 -10.68 17.21
CA THR A 19 5.48 -11.43 18.25
C THR A 19 5.68 -12.94 18.10
N ALA A 20 5.51 -13.48 16.88
CA ALA A 20 5.73 -14.91 16.64
C ALA A 20 7.18 -15.33 16.93
N ASN A 21 8.17 -14.48 16.61
CA ASN A 21 9.57 -14.73 16.95
C ASN A 21 9.82 -14.76 18.46
N LYS A 22 9.23 -13.82 19.21
CA LYS A 22 9.36 -13.75 20.67
C LYS A 22 8.73 -14.96 21.35
N ILE A 23 7.55 -15.38 20.93
CA ILE A 23 6.88 -16.59 21.45
C ILE A 23 7.72 -17.84 21.15
N ALA A 24 8.28 -17.96 19.96
CA ALA A 24 9.13 -19.10 19.59
C ALA A 24 10.34 -19.25 20.53
N ASN A 25 11.01 -18.14 20.85
CA ASN A 25 12.16 -18.14 21.75
C ASN A 25 11.73 -18.38 23.20
N PHE A 26 10.72 -17.67 23.67
CA PHE A 26 10.23 -17.79 25.05
C PHE A 26 9.81 -19.22 25.40
N THR A 27 9.01 -19.86 24.55
CA THR A 27 8.49 -21.22 24.81
C THR A 27 9.60 -22.28 24.79
N ARG A 28 10.62 -22.11 23.94
CA ARG A 28 11.82 -22.94 23.96
C ARG A 28 12.56 -22.79 25.28
N ASP A 29 12.82 -21.55 25.71
CA ASP A 29 13.64 -21.26 26.89
C ASP A 29 12.93 -21.71 28.19
N MET A 30 11.60 -21.77 28.19
CA MET A 30 10.79 -22.28 29.29
C MET A 30 10.55 -23.80 29.28
N GLY A 31 11.15 -24.54 28.33
CA GLY A 31 11.04 -26.00 28.28
C GLY A 31 9.70 -26.54 27.78
N PHE A 32 8.87 -25.70 27.15
CA PHE A 32 7.61 -26.11 26.53
C PHE A 32 7.51 -25.60 25.08
N PRO A 33 8.40 -26.05 24.17
CA PRO A 33 8.55 -25.46 22.85
C PRO A 33 7.24 -25.48 22.04
N VAL A 34 6.85 -24.31 21.53
CA VAL A 34 5.74 -24.15 20.57
C VAL A 34 6.33 -23.80 19.21
N GLN A 35 5.91 -24.53 18.17
CA GLN A 35 6.30 -24.20 16.80
C GLN A 35 5.52 -22.98 16.31
N CYS A 36 6.23 -21.89 16.07
CA CYS A 36 5.65 -20.62 15.67
C CYS A 36 5.96 -20.36 14.19
N ILE A 37 4.90 -20.17 13.40
CA ILE A 37 5.00 -19.79 11.99
C ILE A 37 4.30 -18.44 11.81
N GLY A 38 5.06 -17.45 11.37
CA GLY A 38 4.48 -16.16 10.97
C GLY A 38 3.86 -16.27 9.58
N ILE A 39 2.68 -15.71 9.38
CA ILE A 39 2.02 -15.67 8.06
C ILE A 39 1.98 -14.20 7.62
N PRO A 40 2.60 -13.84 6.48
CA PRO A 40 2.70 -12.45 6.07
C PRO A 40 1.35 -11.93 5.61
N LYS A 41 0.92 -10.80 6.16
CA LYS A 41 -0.23 -10.04 5.67
C LYS A 41 0.02 -8.55 5.88
N THR A 42 -0.16 -7.76 4.85
CA THR A 42 -0.21 -6.29 4.94
C THR A 42 -0.67 -5.73 3.61
N VAL A 43 -1.53 -4.71 3.65
CA VAL A 43 -1.93 -3.97 2.45
C VAL A 43 -0.89 -2.93 2.07
N ASP A 44 -0.03 -2.53 3.01
CA ASP A 44 1.00 -1.51 2.82
C ASP A 44 2.23 -2.04 2.05
N ASN A 45 2.33 -3.36 1.85
CA ASN A 45 3.42 -4.03 1.14
C ASN A 45 4.82 -3.78 1.73
N ASP A 46 4.90 -3.70 3.06
CA ASP A 46 6.07 -3.26 3.82
C ASP A 46 6.83 -4.39 4.53
N ILE A 47 6.43 -5.66 4.39
CA ILE A 47 7.19 -6.79 4.94
C ILE A 47 8.41 -7.08 4.03
N PRO A 48 9.65 -7.17 4.57
CA PRO A 48 10.84 -7.45 3.77
C PRO A 48 10.94 -8.92 3.33
N PHE A 49 11.90 -9.21 2.43
CA PHE A 49 12.23 -10.54 1.86
C PHE A 49 11.17 -11.17 0.96
N THR A 50 9.89 -10.87 1.13
CA THR A 50 8.83 -11.25 0.19
C THR A 50 8.74 -10.25 -0.98
N ASP A 51 8.49 -10.75 -2.20
CA ASP A 51 8.32 -9.92 -3.40
C ASP A 51 7.17 -8.94 -3.22
N ASN A 52 6.05 -9.44 -2.70
CA ASN A 52 4.88 -8.69 -2.31
C ASN A 52 4.21 -9.33 -1.08
N CYS A 53 3.24 -8.62 -0.50
CA CYS A 53 2.50 -9.08 0.67
C CYS A 53 1.05 -9.44 0.32
N PRO A 54 0.51 -10.56 0.83
CA PRO A 54 -0.90 -10.89 0.70
C PRO A 54 -1.83 -9.74 1.15
N GLY A 55 -2.76 -9.39 0.28
CA GLY A 55 -3.72 -8.28 0.42
C GLY A 55 -3.34 -7.04 -0.40
N PHE A 56 -2.04 -6.79 -0.64
CA PHE A 56 -1.60 -5.62 -1.40
C PHE A 56 -2.08 -5.67 -2.84
N GLY A 57 -1.95 -6.82 -3.52
CA GLY A 57 -2.32 -6.93 -4.94
C GLY A 57 -3.80 -6.63 -5.19
N SER A 58 -4.68 -7.01 -4.26
CA SER A 58 -6.11 -6.70 -4.34
C SER A 58 -6.40 -5.21 -4.12
N VAL A 59 -5.75 -4.58 -3.14
CA VAL A 59 -5.85 -3.13 -2.90
C VAL A 59 -5.31 -2.34 -4.10
N ALA A 60 -4.18 -2.78 -4.66
CA ALA A 60 -3.58 -2.17 -5.83
C ALA A 60 -4.53 -2.19 -7.03
N LYS A 61 -5.19 -3.35 -7.28
CA LYS A 61 -6.20 -3.50 -8.33
C LYS A 61 -7.41 -2.59 -8.09
N TYR A 62 -7.92 -2.55 -6.86
CA TYR A 62 -9.02 -1.66 -6.49
C TYR A 62 -8.66 -0.19 -6.78
N ILE A 63 -7.51 0.28 -6.32
CA ILE A 63 -7.09 1.68 -6.50
C ILE A 63 -6.86 2.02 -7.97
N ALA A 64 -6.28 1.12 -8.76
CA ALA A 64 -6.13 1.31 -10.20
C ALA A 64 -7.50 1.47 -10.90
N ILE A 65 -8.45 0.58 -10.61
CA ILE A 65 -9.80 0.63 -11.20
C ILE A 65 -10.53 1.90 -10.77
N SER A 66 -10.58 2.20 -9.47
CA SER A 66 -11.27 3.40 -8.96
C SER A 66 -10.66 4.69 -9.50
N THR A 67 -9.34 4.74 -9.71
CA THR A 67 -8.68 5.90 -10.32
C THR A 67 -9.08 6.06 -11.78
N LYS A 68 -9.18 4.95 -12.54
CA LYS A 68 -9.62 4.96 -13.94
C LYS A 68 -11.07 5.41 -14.05
N GLU A 69 -11.96 4.83 -13.24
CA GLU A 69 -13.40 5.14 -13.23
C GLU A 69 -13.66 6.61 -12.88
N ALA A 70 -13.08 7.10 -11.78
CA ALA A 70 -13.22 8.50 -11.40
C ALA A 70 -12.58 9.44 -12.43
N GLY A 71 -11.53 8.98 -13.11
CA GLY A 71 -10.90 9.66 -14.23
C GLY A 71 -11.82 9.86 -15.43
N LEU A 72 -12.57 8.83 -15.81
CA LEU A 72 -13.56 8.89 -16.89
C LEU A 72 -14.72 9.82 -16.53
N ASP A 73 -15.21 9.75 -15.29
CA ASP A 73 -16.28 10.62 -14.79
C ASP A 73 -15.87 12.10 -14.90
N VAL A 74 -14.75 12.49 -14.25
CA VAL A 74 -14.32 13.89 -14.25
C VAL A 74 -13.98 14.39 -15.64
N ALA A 75 -13.45 13.53 -16.53
CA ALA A 75 -13.18 13.89 -17.91
C ALA A 75 -14.47 14.29 -18.66
N SER A 76 -15.57 13.56 -18.44
CA SER A 76 -16.86 13.84 -19.07
C SER A 76 -17.49 15.15 -18.58
N MET A 77 -17.24 15.52 -17.32
CA MET A 77 -17.80 16.73 -16.69
C MET A 77 -16.92 17.97 -16.84
N ALA A 78 -15.70 17.79 -17.32
CA ALA A 78 -14.64 18.80 -17.25
C ALA A 78 -14.97 20.08 -17.99
N GLU A 79 -15.74 20.05 -19.07
CA GLU A 79 -15.97 21.22 -19.92
C GLU A 79 -16.69 22.35 -19.15
N THR A 80 -17.73 21.99 -18.39
CA THR A 80 -18.65 22.96 -17.77
C THR A 80 -18.70 22.89 -16.24
N SER A 81 -18.08 21.90 -15.60
CA SER A 81 -18.22 21.66 -14.17
C SER A 81 -16.88 21.32 -13.49
N THR A 82 -16.76 20.11 -12.93
CA THR A 82 -15.64 19.67 -12.10
C THR A 82 -14.36 19.55 -12.92
N LYS A 83 -13.30 20.24 -12.51
CA LYS A 83 -11.98 20.21 -13.16
C LYS A 83 -10.99 19.31 -12.43
N VAL A 84 -11.22 19.01 -11.14
CA VAL A 84 -10.28 18.25 -10.30
C VAL A 84 -11.00 17.16 -9.51
N PHE A 85 -10.45 15.94 -9.55
CA PHE A 85 -10.82 14.87 -8.63
C PHE A 85 -9.64 14.47 -7.75
N ILE A 86 -9.86 14.29 -6.45
CA ILE A 86 -8.85 13.85 -5.48
C ILE A 86 -9.30 12.54 -4.80
N LEU A 87 -8.47 11.50 -4.90
CA LEU A 87 -8.68 10.23 -4.21
C LEU A 87 -7.66 10.06 -3.08
N GLU A 88 -8.12 10.01 -1.84
CA GLU A 88 -7.31 9.65 -0.68
C GLU A 88 -7.28 8.13 -0.48
N VAL A 89 -6.07 7.61 -0.29
CA VAL A 89 -5.78 6.18 -0.15
C VAL A 89 -4.95 5.92 1.09
N MET A 90 -5.00 4.68 1.58
CA MET A 90 -4.15 4.26 2.70
C MET A 90 -2.67 4.26 2.32
N GLY A 91 -1.79 4.21 3.32
CA GLY A 91 -0.35 4.07 3.14
C GLY A 91 0.40 5.08 3.98
N ARG A 92 0.48 4.81 5.29
CA ARG A 92 1.04 5.73 6.30
C ARG A 92 2.53 6.04 6.08
N HIS A 93 3.34 5.01 5.83
CA HIS A 93 4.80 5.12 5.75
C HIS A 93 5.37 4.73 4.38
N ALA A 94 4.57 4.09 3.54
CA ALA A 94 4.97 3.61 2.22
C ALA A 94 3.92 3.96 1.16
N GLY A 95 4.40 4.41 0.00
CA GLY A 95 3.59 4.90 -1.10
C GLY A 95 3.09 3.83 -2.08
N TRP A 96 3.17 2.54 -1.74
CA TRP A 96 2.82 1.44 -2.65
C TRP A 96 1.38 1.49 -3.13
N ILE A 97 0.42 1.76 -2.23
CA ILE A 97 -1.01 1.86 -2.56
C ILE A 97 -1.26 3.07 -3.48
N ALA A 98 -0.72 4.23 -3.13
CA ALA A 98 -0.80 5.41 -3.98
C ALA A 98 -0.15 5.18 -5.36
N ALA A 99 0.98 4.45 -5.42
CA ALA A 99 1.65 4.13 -6.67
C ALA A 99 0.82 3.21 -7.57
N ALA A 100 0.02 2.31 -6.99
CA ALA A 100 -0.85 1.40 -7.75
C ALA A 100 -1.88 2.14 -8.61
N SER A 101 -2.29 3.36 -8.23
CA SER A 101 -3.12 4.20 -9.09
C SER A 101 -2.50 4.46 -10.46
N GLY A 102 -1.17 4.50 -10.56
CA GLY A 102 -0.44 4.65 -11.82
C GLY A 102 -0.72 3.54 -12.84
N LEU A 103 -1.20 2.37 -12.41
CA LEU A 103 -1.60 1.27 -13.31
C LEU A 103 -2.87 1.58 -14.11
N ALA A 104 -3.63 2.62 -13.71
CA ALA A 104 -4.77 3.12 -14.49
C ALA A 104 -4.34 3.73 -15.84
N GLN A 105 -3.06 4.07 -16.01
CA GLN A 105 -2.57 4.76 -17.20
C GLN A 105 -2.28 3.81 -18.36
N GLU A 106 -2.97 4.01 -19.48
CA GLU A 106 -2.62 3.39 -20.76
C GLU A 106 -1.76 4.35 -21.60
N LYS A 107 -2.10 5.65 -21.55
CA LYS A 107 -1.40 6.76 -22.19
C LYS A 107 -0.88 7.73 -21.14
N GLN A 108 0.10 8.57 -21.53
CA GLN A 108 0.69 9.56 -20.63
C GLN A 108 -0.31 10.64 -20.19
N THR A 109 -1.39 10.81 -20.94
CA THR A 109 -2.50 11.74 -20.70
C THR A 109 -3.53 11.18 -19.73
N ASP A 110 -3.46 9.90 -19.39
CA ASP A 110 -4.49 9.26 -18.58
C ASP A 110 -4.27 9.52 -17.08
N PRO A 111 -5.34 9.49 -16.27
CA PRO A 111 -5.27 9.49 -14.82
C PRO A 111 -4.45 8.32 -14.25
N PRO A 112 -3.78 8.51 -13.09
CA PRO A 112 -3.68 9.74 -12.32
C PRO A 112 -2.70 10.73 -12.94
N HIS A 113 -3.00 12.01 -12.83
CA HIS A 113 -2.12 13.07 -13.31
C HIS A 113 -1.09 13.50 -12.27
N ILE A 114 -1.39 13.27 -10.99
CA ILE A 114 -0.52 13.57 -9.85
C ILE A 114 -0.67 12.45 -8.82
N ILE A 115 0.45 11.99 -8.25
CA ILE A 115 0.46 11.08 -7.12
C ILE A 115 1.29 11.71 -6.00
N LEU A 116 0.69 11.87 -4.82
CA LEU A 116 1.38 12.40 -3.63
C LEU A 116 1.74 11.23 -2.71
N PHE A 117 3.05 11.07 -2.50
CA PHE A 117 3.65 9.94 -1.78
C PHE A 117 4.09 10.33 -0.37
N PRO A 118 4.03 9.43 0.62
CA PRO A 118 4.60 9.66 1.95
C PRO A 118 6.13 9.84 1.90
N GLU A 119 6.81 9.25 0.91
CA GLU A 119 8.27 9.38 0.76
C GLU A 119 8.74 10.75 0.22
N ILE A 120 7.82 11.58 -0.30
CA ILE A 120 8.16 12.86 -0.94
C ILE A 120 7.52 14.02 -0.16
N PRO A 121 8.32 14.92 0.44
CA PRO A 121 7.79 16.08 1.14
C PRO A 121 6.85 16.91 0.27
N PHE A 122 5.69 17.23 0.82
CA PHE A 122 4.66 18.01 0.15
C PHE A 122 5.18 19.39 -0.23
N ASN A 123 4.91 19.78 -1.48
CA ASN A 123 5.25 21.09 -1.98
C ASN A 123 4.05 21.69 -2.70
N GLN A 124 3.32 22.55 -1.98
CA GLN A 124 2.12 23.22 -2.48
C GLN A 124 2.36 23.96 -3.80
N LYS A 125 3.44 24.74 -3.91
CA LYS A 125 3.74 25.52 -5.13
C LYS A 125 3.92 24.61 -6.36
N LYS A 126 4.65 23.49 -6.20
CA LYS A 126 4.84 22.50 -7.26
C LYS A 126 3.52 21.81 -7.63
N MET A 127 2.72 21.43 -6.63
CA MET A 127 1.41 20.81 -6.85
C MET A 127 0.48 21.75 -7.63
N LEU A 128 0.31 22.99 -7.19
CA LEU A 128 -0.55 23.99 -7.83
C LEU A 128 -0.11 24.29 -9.27
N SER A 129 1.20 24.44 -9.50
CA SER A 129 1.77 24.62 -10.84
C SER A 129 1.45 23.42 -11.74
N LYS A 130 1.58 22.20 -11.21
CA LYS A 130 1.28 20.98 -11.94
C LYS A 130 -0.21 20.87 -12.27
N VAL A 131 -1.10 21.09 -11.30
CA VAL A 131 -2.57 21.12 -11.49
C VAL A 131 -2.95 22.09 -12.62
N LYS A 132 -2.50 23.35 -12.54
CA LYS A 132 -2.76 24.36 -13.56
C LYS A 132 -2.27 23.93 -14.95
N SER A 133 -1.06 23.38 -15.03
CA SER A 133 -0.49 22.90 -16.30
C SER A 133 -1.22 21.68 -16.88
N THR A 134 -1.71 20.78 -16.02
CA THR A 134 -2.46 19.60 -16.43
C THR A 134 -3.82 20.00 -16.95
N ILE A 135 -4.58 20.84 -16.23
CA ILE A 135 -5.90 21.32 -16.67
C ILE A 135 -5.79 22.08 -17.99
N LYS A 136 -4.76 22.92 -18.17
CA LYS A 136 -4.53 23.61 -19.45
C LYS A 136 -4.34 22.64 -20.63
N LYS A 137 -3.78 21.45 -20.38
CA LYS A 137 -3.44 20.47 -21.44
C LYS A 137 -4.52 19.41 -21.64
N GLN A 138 -5.16 18.96 -20.57
CA GLN A 138 -6.07 17.82 -20.55
C GLN A 138 -7.53 18.20 -20.26
N GLY A 139 -7.80 19.44 -19.86
CA GLY A 139 -9.13 19.92 -19.45
C GLY A 139 -9.49 19.62 -17.99
N TYR A 140 -8.87 18.60 -17.38
CA TYR A 140 -9.12 18.17 -15.99
C TYR A 140 -7.83 17.67 -15.31
N CYS A 141 -7.90 17.32 -14.02
CA CYS A 141 -6.80 16.73 -13.26
C CYS A 141 -7.31 15.71 -12.24
N VAL A 142 -6.62 14.57 -12.13
CA VAL A 142 -6.89 13.53 -11.13
C VAL A 142 -5.66 13.40 -10.25
N ILE A 143 -5.88 13.46 -8.94
CA ILE A 143 -4.83 13.41 -7.92
C ILE A 143 -5.10 12.22 -7.02
N VAL A 144 -4.10 11.36 -6.83
CA VAL A 144 -4.15 10.31 -5.80
C VAL A 144 -3.18 10.70 -4.69
N VAL A 145 -3.67 10.68 -3.45
CA VAL A 145 -2.92 11.14 -2.28
C VAL A 145 -2.92 10.07 -1.21
N SER A 146 -1.74 9.67 -0.74
CA SER A 146 -1.64 8.83 0.45
C SER A 146 -2.00 9.66 1.70
N GLU A 147 -2.71 9.03 2.65
CA GLU A 147 -2.97 9.58 3.98
C GLU A 147 -1.68 9.98 4.73
N GLY A 148 -0.56 9.35 4.38
CA GLY A 148 0.74 9.52 5.01
C GLY A 148 1.60 10.65 4.44
N VAL A 149 1.06 11.51 3.57
CA VAL A 149 1.83 12.63 3.02
C VAL A 149 2.25 13.61 4.12
N GLN A 150 3.52 14.00 4.08
CA GLN A 150 4.16 14.86 5.08
C GLN A 150 4.69 16.16 4.47
N ASP A 151 4.82 17.20 5.29
CA ASP A 151 5.52 18.44 4.94
C ASP A 151 7.06 18.26 4.98
N ASN A 152 7.80 19.35 4.73
CA ASN A 152 9.27 19.34 4.79
C ASN A 152 9.86 19.21 6.20
N LYS A 153 9.02 19.29 7.24
CA LYS A 153 9.39 19.08 8.64
C LYS A 153 9.03 17.68 9.13
N GLY A 154 8.43 16.84 8.27
CA GLY A 154 7.98 15.49 8.61
C GLY A 154 6.63 15.42 9.32
N ASN A 155 5.88 16.52 9.38
CA ASN A 155 4.52 16.52 9.93
C ASN A 155 3.54 16.01 8.88
N PHE A 156 2.63 15.12 9.27
CA PHE A 156 1.51 14.73 8.42
C PHE A 156 0.66 15.94 8.06
N LEU A 157 0.20 16.01 6.81
CA LEU A 157 -0.68 17.10 6.38
C LEU A 157 -2.03 17.06 7.11
N ALA A 158 -2.58 15.87 7.32
CA ALA A 158 -3.77 15.66 8.13
C ALA A 158 -3.47 14.65 9.25
N ASP A 159 -3.80 15.03 10.47
CA ASP A 159 -3.71 14.21 11.69
C ASP A 159 -5.06 14.35 12.40
N ALA A 160 -5.76 13.24 12.63
CA ALA A 160 -7.05 13.23 13.30
C ALA A 160 -6.93 13.35 14.84
N GLY A 161 -5.70 13.37 15.38
CA GLY A 161 -5.41 13.72 16.77
C GLY A 161 -5.58 12.58 17.79
N THR A 162 -6.10 11.42 17.39
CA THR A 162 -6.25 10.21 18.23
C THR A 162 -5.09 9.24 18.02
N LYS A 163 -4.79 8.36 18.99
CA LYS A 163 -3.76 7.31 18.88
C LYS A 163 -4.36 5.91 19.11
N ASP A 164 -3.87 4.90 18.40
CA ASP A 164 -4.23 3.49 18.62
C ASP A 164 -3.44 2.84 19.77
N ALA A 165 -3.73 1.57 20.05
CA ALA A 165 -3.09 0.77 21.11
C ALA A 165 -1.59 0.53 20.91
N PHE A 166 -1.07 0.71 19.69
CA PHE A 166 0.36 0.64 19.35
C PHE A 166 1.02 2.04 19.34
N GLY A 167 0.26 3.11 19.63
CA GLY A 167 0.74 4.47 19.68
C GLY A 167 0.72 5.21 18.34
N HIS A 168 0.15 4.62 17.29
CA HIS A 168 0.05 5.25 15.98
C HIS A 168 -1.09 6.27 15.93
N LYS A 169 -0.79 7.48 15.44
CA LYS A 169 -1.77 8.56 15.27
C LYS A 169 -2.80 8.21 14.19
N GLN A 170 -4.10 8.40 14.40
CA GLN A 170 -5.10 8.18 13.35
C GLN A 170 -4.91 9.20 12.22
N LEU A 171 -4.76 8.70 11.00
CA LEU A 171 -4.65 9.53 9.79
C LEU A 171 -6.01 9.62 9.09
N GLY A 172 -6.15 10.63 8.24
CA GLY A 172 -7.34 10.87 7.44
C GLY A 172 -7.58 12.34 7.17
N GLY A 173 -8.20 12.67 6.04
CA GLY A 173 -8.64 14.03 5.71
C GLY A 173 -7.63 14.84 4.90
N VAL A 174 -6.67 14.19 4.25
CA VAL A 174 -5.73 14.85 3.33
C VAL A 174 -6.44 15.30 2.05
N ALA A 175 -7.37 14.51 1.50
CA ALA A 175 -8.18 14.85 0.33
C ALA A 175 -8.89 16.21 0.45
N PRO A 176 -9.71 16.47 1.49
CA PRO A 176 -10.38 17.76 1.64
C PRO A 176 -9.40 18.93 1.83
N GLN A 177 -8.25 18.72 2.49
CA GLN A 177 -7.21 19.75 2.58
C GLN A 177 -6.61 20.10 1.22
N ILE A 178 -6.22 19.09 0.43
CA ILE A 178 -5.68 19.30 -0.93
C ILE A 178 -6.71 19.99 -1.81
N ALA A 179 -7.97 19.59 -1.72
CA ALA A 179 -9.07 20.19 -2.46
C ALA A 179 -9.26 21.68 -2.12
N SER A 180 -9.26 22.01 -0.82
CA SER A 180 -9.34 23.39 -0.32
C SER A 180 -8.18 24.25 -0.84
N ILE A 181 -6.94 23.75 -0.75
CA ILE A 181 -5.74 24.44 -1.25
C ILE A 181 -5.86 24.76 -2.74
N ILE A 182 -6.32 23.80 -3.56
CA ILE A 182 -6.51 23.97 -5.00
C ILE A 182 -7.57 25.03 -5.29
N ASN A 183 -8.71 24.98 -4.59
CA ASN A 183 -9.80 25.90 -4.83
C ASN A 183 -9.46 27.33 -4.42
N SER A 184 -8.94 27.55 -3.21
CA SER A 184 -8.54 28.89 -2.75
C SER A 184 -7.43 29.50 -3.60
N SER A 185 -6.56 28.68 -4.20
CA SER A 185 -5.42 29.17 -5.00
C SER A 185 -5.71 29.31 -6.50
N LEU A 186 -6.60 28.49 -7.06
CA LEU A 186 -6.80 28.38 -8.52
C LEU A 186 -8.27 28.51 -8.96
N GLY A 187 -9.23 28.49 -8.05
CA GLY A 187 -10.65 28.63 -8.34
C GLY A 187 -11.30 27.43 -9.04
N TYR A 188 -10.60 26.30 -9.18
CA TYR A 188 -11.15 25.12 -9.84
C TYR A 188 -12.19 24.40 -8.97
N LYS A 189 -13.34 24.06 -9.57
CA LYS A 189 -14.34 23.17 -8.97
C LYS A 189 -13.77 21.76 -8.84
N TYR A 190 -14.01 21.13 -7.69
CA TYR A 190 -13.43 19.84 -7.34
C TYR A 190 -14.47 18.87 -6.79
N HIS A 191 -14.14 17.59 -6.87
CA HIS A 191 -14.68 16.53 -6.01
C HIS A 191 -13.53 15.77 -5.36
N TRP A 192 -13.83 15.11 -4.25
CA TRP A 192 -12.88 14.22 -3.61
C TRP A 192 -13.59 13.01 -3.00
N ALA A 193 -12.83 11.94 -2.81
CA ALA A 193 -13.27 10.73 -2.14
C ALA A 193 -12.15 10.20 -1.23
N VAL A 194 -12.54 9.57 -0.13
CA VAL A 194 -11.64 8.81 0.76
C VAL A 194 -12.03 7.36 0.64
N SER A 195 -11.11 6.50 0.18
CA SER A 195 -11.44 5.08 0.02
C SER A 195 -11.58 4.35 1.35
N ASP A 196 -10.77 4.73 2.34
CA ASP A 196 -10.80 4.19 3.70
C ASP A 196 -10.88 2.65 3.72
N TYR A 197 -11.85 2.04 4.40
CA TYR A 197 -11.99 0.60 4.50
C TYR A 197 -12.42 -0.09 3.21
N LEU A 198 -12.95 0.63 2.22
CA LEU A 198 -13.38 0.02 0.96
C LEU A 198 -12.20 -0.63 0.23
N GLN A 199 -11.06 0.07 0.10
CA GLN A 199 -9.90 -0.47 -0.62
C GLN A 199 -9.37 -1.79 -0.06
N ARG A 200 -9.47 -2.01 1.26
CA ARG A 200 -8.96 -3.22 1.94
C ARG A 200 -10.00 -4.30 2.17
N SER A 201 -11.29 -4.03 1.86
CA SER A 201 -12.39 -4.98 1.97
C SER A 201 -13.05 -5.32 0.62
N ALA A 202 -12.49 -4.81 -0.49
CA ALA A 202 -13.01 -4.96 -1.85
C ALA A 202 -12.86 -6.37 -2.47
N ARG A 203 -13.30 -7.42 -1.77
CA ARG A 203 -13.19 -8.81 -2.23
C ARG A 203 -13.90 -9.05 -3.56
N HIS A 204 -14.98 -8.31 -3.83
CA HIS A 204 -15.76 -8.37 -5.07
C HIS A 204 -14.91 -8.10 -6.33
N ILE A 205 -13.79 -7.36 -6.20
CA ILE A 205 -12.86 -7.08 -7.30
C ILE A 205 -11.40 -7.42 -6.95
N ALA A 206 -11.17 -8.35 -6.03
CA ALA A 206 -9.83 -8.77 -5.63
C ALA A 206 -8.96 -9.24 -6.81
N SER A 207 -7.64 -9.19 -6.63
CA SER A 207 -6.68 -9.75 -7.59
C SER A 207 -6.64 -11.26 -7.44
N GLN A 208 -6.80 -11.98 -8.55
CA GLN A 208 -6.74 -13.44 -8.55
C GLN A 208 -5.34 -13.93 -8.13
N THR A 209 -4.29 -13.28 -8.61
CA THR A 209 -2.90 -13.56 -8.20
C THR A 209 -2.69 -13.39 -6.69
N ASP A 210 -3.23 -12.31 -6.12
CA ASP A 210 -3.12 -12.04 -4.67
C ASP A 210 -3.87 -13.10 -3.85
N LEU A 211 -5.04 -13.53 -4.32
CA LEU A 211 -5.81 -14.60 -3.70
C LEU A 211 -5.05 -15.93 -3.71
N GLU A 212 -4.47 -16.31 -4.85
CA GLU A 212 -3.67 -17.53 -4.99
C GLU A 212 -2.45 -17.49 -4.08
N GLN A 213 -1.75 -16.36 -4.04
CA GLN A 213 -0.59 -16.15 -3.17
C GLN A 213 -0.97 -16.21 -1.68
N ALA A 214 -2.06 -15.56 -1.29
CA ALA A 214 -2.58 -15.58 0.07
C ALA A 214 -2.93 -17.01 0.53
N TYR A 215 -3.55 -17.81 -0.35
CA TYR A 215 -3.85 -19.21 -0.06
C TYR A 215 -2.57 -20.04 0.07
N SER A 216 -1.63 -19.89 -0.87
CA SER A 216 -0.38 -20.65 -0.86
C SER A 216 0.53 -20.34 0.31
N VAL A 217 0.58 -19.10 0.83
CA VAL A 217 1.35 -18.83 2.06
C VAL A 217 0.72 -19.50 3.28
N GLY A 218 -0.61 -19.59 3.35
CA GLY A 218 -1.33 -20.30 4.41
C GLY A 218 -1.07 -21.80 4.36
N GLN A 219 -1.16 -22.40 3.16
CA GLN A 219 -0.84 -23.81 2.95
C GLN A 219 0.62 -24.11 3.30
N ALA A 220 1.56 -23.29 2.83
CA ALA A 220 2.98 -23.48 3.12
C ALA A 220 3.31 -23.37 4.61
N ALA A 221 2.58 -22.53 5.37
CA ALA A 221 2.75 -22.45 6.82
C ALA A 221 2.47 -23.81 7.49
N ILE A 222 1.40 -24.50 7.08
CA ILE A 222 1.08 -25.85 7.56
C ILE A 222 2.17 -26.83 7.14
N GLU A 223 2.60 -26.82 5.88
CA GLU A 223 3.65 -27.71 5.39
C GLU A 223 4.99 -27.51 6.13
N PHE A 224 5.33 -26.28 6.50
CA PHE A 224 6.54 -25.99 7.27
C PHE A 224 6.47 -26.56 8.68
N VAL A 225 5.32 -26.44 9.34
CA VAL A 225 5.13 -27.01 10.67
C VAL A 225 5.26 -28.53 10.65
N LEU A 226 4.64 -29.18 9.67
CA LEU A 226 4.71 -30.64 9.48
C LEU A 226 6.14 -31.13 9.19
N LYS A 227 6.98 -30.27 8.59
CA LYS A 227 8.41 -30.50 8.35
C LYS A 227 9.31 -30.11 9.54
N GLY A 228 8.72 -29.92 10.72
CA GLY A 228 9.47 -29.61 11.95
C GLY A 228 10.01 -28.18 12.02
N GLN A 229 9.62 -27.28 11.11
CA GLN A 229 10.16 -25.92 11.07
C GLN A 229 9.58 -25.06 12.21
N ASN A 230 10.39 -24.13 12.71
CA ASN A 230 10.00 -23.19 13.76
C ASN A 230 10.62 -21.82 13.48
N ALA A 231 9.97 -20.75 13.94
CA ALA A 231 10.41 -19.36 13.82
C ALA A 231 10.71 -18.94 12.37
N VAL A 232 9.86 -19.35 11.44
CA VAL A 232 9.94 -19.01 10.02
C VAL A 232 8.67 -18.36 9.51
N MET A 233 8.79 -17.65 8.39
CA MET A 233 7.69 -17.07 7.62
C MET A 233 7.79 -17.54 6.17
N PRO A 234 6.70 -18.03 5.55
CA PRO A 234 6.66 -18.24 4.11
C PRO A 234 6.77 -16.90 3.39
N ILE A 235 7.50 -16.87 2.29
CA ILE A 235 7.68 -15.69 1.45
C ILE A 235 7.33 -16.01 0.00
N ILE A 236 6.77 -15.02 -0.69
CA ILE A 236 6.53 -15.08 -2.12
C ILE A 236 7.82 -14.66 -2.81
N LYS A 237 8.38 -15.54 -3.63
CA LYS A 237 9.60 -15.28 -4.39
C LYS A 237 9.28 -15.24 -5.88
N ARG A 238 9.44 -14.06 -6.48
CA ARG A 238 9.32 -13.89 -7.93
C ARG A 238 10.41 -14.68 -8.65
N LYS A 239 10.02 -15.48 -9.64
CA LYS A 239 10.96 -16.18 -10.51
C LYS A 239 11.48 -15.25 -11.61
N ASN A 240 12.73 -15.45 -12.01
CA ASN A 240 13.32 -14.71 -13.13
C ASN A 240 12.86 -15.31 -14.48
N THR A 241 11.58 -15.11 -14.82
CA THR A 241 10.95 -15.65 -16.02
C THR A 241 10.35 -14.54 -16.88
N LYS A 242 10.22 -14.78 -18.20
CA LYS A 242 9.65 -13.79 -19.14
C LYS A 242 8.20 -13.43 -18.80
N LYS A 243 7.39 -14.43 -18.47
CA LYS A 243 6.04 -14.26 -17.89
C LYS A 243 6.16 -14.23 -16.37
N TYR A 244 5.31 -13.43 -15.70
CA TYR A 244 5.30 -13.40 -14.25
C TYR A 244 4.98 -14.79 -13.69
N SER A 245 5.83 -15.27 -12.78
CA SER A 245 5.61 -16.49 -12.01
C SER A 245 6.33 -16.38 -10.68
N TRP A 246 5.89 -17.17 -9.70
CA TRP A 246 6.35 -17.11 -8.32
C TRP A 246 6.41 -18.51 -7.71
N GLU A 247 7.11 -18.62 -6.58
CA GLU A 247 7.13 -19.79 -5.72
C GLU A 247 7.13 -19.37 -4.26
N ILE A 248 6.83 -20.32 -3.38
CA ILE A 248 6.99 -20.14 -1.94
C ILE A 248 8.40 -20.55 -1.52
N ASP A 249 9.07 -19.65 -0.82
CA ASP A 249 10.31 -19.91 -0.10
C ASP A 249 10.06 -19.57 1.39
N LYS A 250 11.10 -19.54 2.22
CA LYS A 250 10.99 -19.17 3.64
C LYS A 250 12.11 -18.26 4.10
N VAL A 251 11.82 -17.50 5.15
CA VAL A 251 12.80 -16.68 5.86
C VAL A 251 12.64 -16.86 7.37
N SER A 252 13.71 -16.72 8.14
CA SER A 252 13.63 -16.72 9.60
C SER A 252 12.93 -15.45 10.10
N LEU A 253 12.07 -15.58 11.10
CA LEU A 253 11.36 -14.43 11.69
C LEU A 253 12.34 -13.40 12.28
N SER A 254 13.46 -13.86 12.85
CA SER A 254 14.53 -12.99 13.35
C SER A 254 15.11 -12.03 12.30
N ARG A 255 15.01 -12.36 11.00
CA ARG A 255 15.47 -11.48 9.92
C ARG A 255 14.42 -10.43 9.55
N VAL A 256 13.14 -10.74 9.75
CA VAL A 256 11.97 -9.91 9.38
C VAL A 256 11.60 -8.94 10.49
N ALA A 257 11.65 -9.39 11.75
CA ALA A 257 11.23 -8.62 12.91
C ALA A 257 11.86 -7.21 12.93
N ASN A 258 11.01 -6.19 13.17
CA ASN A 258 11.40 -4.78 13.27
C ASN A 258 12.07 -4.20 12.02
N LYS A 259 11.76 -4.72 10.82
CA LYS A 259 12.22 -4.17 9.54
C LYS A 259 11.04 -3.88 8.61
N GLU A 260 11.15 -2.76 7.90
CA GLU A 260 10.17 -2.31 6.92
C GLU A 260 10.79 -2.18 5.52
N LYS A 261 9.98 -2.48 4.50
CA LYS A 261 10.29 -2.30 3.07
C LYS A 261 9.61 -1.04 2.55
N LYS A 262 10.36 0.07 2.49
CA LYS A 262 9.91 1.30 1.83
C LYS A 262 9.92 1.16 0.30
N MET A 263 9.13 2.00 -0.38
CA MET A 263 9.16 2.03 -1.84
C MET A 263 10.52 2.58 -2.33
N PRO A 264 11.23 1.87 -3.24
CA PRO A 264 12.50 2.35 -3.77
C PRO A 264 12.34 3.67 -4.53
N ARG A 265 13.29 4.60 -4.37
CA ARG A 265 13.26 5.89 -5.09
C ARG A 265 13.20 5.74 -6.62
N SER A 266 13.73 4.66 -7.18
CA SER A 266 13.67 4.38 -8.63
C SER A 266 12.25 4.19 -9.16
N PHE A 267 11.28 3.87 -8.28
CA PHE A 267 9.86 3.75 -8.60
C PHE A 267 9.17 5.10 -8.67
N ILE A 268 9.76 6.16 -8.13
CA ILE A 268 9.19 7.49 -8.13
C ILE A 268 9.90 8.33 -9.20
N LYS A 269 9.19 8.77 -10.25
CA LYS A 269 9.78 9.73 -11.20
C LYS A 269 10.13 11.04 -10.48
N LYS A 270 11.26 11.64 -10.85
CA LYS A 270 11.85 12.89 -10.28
C LYS A 270 10.90 14.11 -10.15
N LYS A 271 9.68 14.08 -10.70
CA LYS A 271 8.75 15.24 -10.78
C LYS A 271 7.37 15.01 -10.10
N MET A 272 7.29 14.25 -9.00
CA MET A 272 6.04 14.00 -8.23
C MET A 272 4.90 13.35 -9.03
N VAL A 273 5.21 12.69 -10.14
CA VAL A 273 4.18 12.19 -11.05
C VAL A 273 4.71 10.93 -11.72
N LEU A 274 4.04 9.82 -11.40
CA LEU A 274 4.08 8.48 -12.00
C LEU A 274 5.16 7.52 -11.52
N VAL A 275 4.76 6.26 -11.45
CA VAL A 275 5.64 5.09 -11.49
C VAL A 275 6.47 5.14 -12.78
N SER A 276 7.76 4.85 -12.70
CA SER A 276 8.61 4.68 -13.89
C SER A 276 8.05 3.56 -14.80
N ARG A 277 7.86 3.85 -16.10
CA ARG A 277 7.54 2.80 -17.07
C ARG A 277 8.65 1.75 -17.01
N GLY A 278 8.29 0.49 -16.83
CA GLY A 278 9.22 -0.61 -16.55
C GLY A 278 9.20 -1.15 -15.11
N HIS A 279 8.46 -0.52 -14.18
CA HIS A 279 8.21 -1.07 -12.84
C HIS A 279 6.77 -1.56 -12.64
N GLU A 280 5.93 -1.49 -13.68
CA GLU A 280 4.56 -2.07 -13.72
C GLU A 280 4.55 -3.55 -13.33
N LYS A 281 5.62 -4.29 -13.69
CA LYS A 281 5.75 -5.71 -13.31
C LYS A 281 5.84 -5.93 -11.80
N ASN A 282 6.16 -4.90 -11.01
CA ASN A 282 6.38 -4.99 -9.57
C ASN A 282 5.12 -4.66 -8.75
N PHE A 283 4.00 -4.41 -9.42
CA PHE A 283 2.68 -4.28 -8.83
C PHE A 283 1.83 -5.51 -9.11
#